data_AF-A0A537IX86-F1
#
_entry.id   AF-A0A537IX86-F1
#
_cell.length_a   1.000
_cell.length_b   1.000
_cell.length_c   1.000
_cell.angle_alpha   90.00
_cell.angle_beta   90.00
_cell.angle_gamma   90.00
#
_symmetry.space_group_name_H-M   'P 1'
#
loop_
_entity.id
_entity.type
_entity.pdbx_description
1 polymer ?
#
loop_
_entity_poly.entity_id
_entity_poly.type
_entity_poly.pdbx_seq_one_letter_code
_entity_poly.pdbx_strand_id
1 'polypeptide(L)'
;MSILVTAILFLFAFTLIQTLVERLVKIEAWFLITYGAQIITNVLTDPYPTTQTQGFGRDAFTSYAATIPEGIAILLAYFVVTAVLGLFLFERREFT
;
A
#
# COMPACT_ATOMS: atom_id res chain seq x y z
N MET A 1 0.37 -21.22 18.93
CA MET A 1 -0.65 -20.16 19.14
C MET A 1 -0.16 -18.77 18.76
N SER A 2 1.03 -18.31 19.17
CA SER A 2 1.51 -16.94 18.88
C SER A 2 1.77 -16.65 17.39
N ILE A 3 2.40 -17.57 16.65
CA ILE A 3 2.74 -17.37 15.22
C ILE A 3 1.52 -17.11 14.33
N LEU A 4 0.38 -17.75 14.64
CA LEU A 4 -0.85 -17.65 13.87
C LEU A 4 -1.52 -16.30 14.10
N VAL A 5 -1.55 -15.84 15.35
CA VAL A 5 -2.03 -14.49 15.70
C VAL A 5 -1.16 -13.44 15.04
N THR A 6 0.17 -13.59 15.10
CA THR A 6 1.10 -12.67 14.42
C THR A 6 0.89 -12.66 12.91
N ALA A 7 0.74 -13.82 12.28
CA ALA A 7 0.49 -13.92 10.84
C ALA A 7 -0.84 -13.29 10.42
N ILE A 8 -1.91 -13.51 11.18
CA ILE A 8 -3.22 -12.87 10.97
C ILE A 8 -3.07 -11.35 11.09
N LEU A 9 -2.48 -10.88 12.19
CA LEU A 9 -2.28 -9.44 12.37
C LEU A 9 -1.44 -8.85 11.23
N PHE A 10 -0.40 -9.52 10.74
CA PHE A 10 0.35 -9.04 9.58
C PHE A 10 -0.46 -9.05 8.27
N LEU A 11 -1.25 -10.09 8.01
CA LEU A 11 -2.07 -10.21 6.81
C LEU A 11 -3.19 -9.15 6.76
N PHE A 12 -3.76 -8.79 7.91
CA PHE A 12 -4.86 -7.83 7.98
C PHE A 12 -4.42 -6.41 8.38
N ALA A 13 -3.27 -6.23 9.03
CA ALA A 13 -2.82 -4.93 9.51
C ALA A 13 -2.66 -3.93 8.37
N PHE A 14 -2.04 -4.32 7.25
CA PHE A 14 -1.86 -3.41 6.12
C PHE A 14 -3.20 -2.96 5.53
N THR A 15 -4.15 -3.88 5.37
CA THR A 15 -5.51 -3.58 4.92
C THR A 15 -6.26 -2.67 5.90
N LEU A 16 -6.12 -2.90 7.21
CA LEU A 16 -6.72 -2.06 8.24
C LEU A 16 -6.09 -0.66 8.27
N ILE A 17 -4.77 -0.56 8.20
CA ILE A 17 -4.04 0.72 8.14
C ILE A 17 -4.50 1.50 6.92
N GLN A 18 -4.55 0.87 5.74
CA GLN A 18 -5.04 1.50 4.52
C GLN A 18 -6.47 2.05 4.71
N THR A 19 -7.37 1.20 5.22
CA THR A 19 -8.77 1.57 5.46
C THR A 19 -8.89 2.74 6.43
N LEU A 20 -8.11 2.75 7.52
CA LEU A 20 -8.12 3.84 8.50
C LEU A 20 -7.56 5.14 7.92
N VAL A 21 -6.45 5.07 7.19
CA VAL A 21 -5.81 6.25 6.58
C VAL A 21 -6.72 6.88 5.53
N GLU A 22 -7.28 6.08 4.63
CA GLU A 22 -8.16 6.57 3.57
C GLU A 22 -9.48 7.09 4.14
N ARG A 23 -10.10 6.37 5.09
CA ARG A 23 -11.45 6.73 5.57
C ARG A 23 -11.47 7.75 6.69
N LEU A 24 -10.56 7.63 7.66
CA LEU A 24 -10.56 8.46 8.86
C LEU A 24 -9.72 9.72 8.66
N VAL A 25 -8.52 9.56 8.10
CA VAL A 25 -7.58 10.67 7.91
C VAL A 25 -7.83 11.38 6.58
N LYS A 26 -8.44 10.71 5.60
CA LYS A 26 -8.73 11.25 4.26
C LYS A 26 -7.45 11.70 3.55
N ILE A 27 -6.45 10.82 3.56
CA ILE A 27 -5.16 11.00 2.90
C ILE A 27 -4.86 9.77 2.04
N GLU A 28 -4.17 9.98 0.93
CA GLU A 28 -3.67 8.92 0.04
C GLU A 28 -2.62 8.06 0.75
N ALA A 29 -2.78 6.74 0.68
CA ALA A 29 -1.90 5.78 1.35
C ALA A 29 -0.62 5.51 0.54
N TRP A 30 0.07 6.56 0.10
CA TRP A 30 1.27 6.49 -0.77
C TRP A 30 2.40 5.63 -0.20
N PHE A 31 2.43 5.43 1.12
CA PHE A 31 3.43 4.62 1.79
C PHE A 31 3.10 3.11 1.81
N LEU A 32 1.92 2.70 1.34
CA LEU A 32 1.52 1.29 1.30
C LEU A 32 1.72 0.69 -0.08
N ILE A 33 2.47 -0.42 -0.14
CA ILE A 33 2.67 -1.17 -1.39
C ILE A 33 1.35 -1.67 -1.99
N THR A 34 0.36 -1.99 -1.16
CA THR A 34 -0.97 -2.45 -1.59
C THR A 34 -1.76 -1.37 -2.32
N TYR A 35 -1.59 -0.09 -1.94
CA TYR A 35 -2.17 1.05 -2.65
C TYR A 35 -1.54 1.21 -4.04
N GLY A 36 -0.21 1.20 -4.12
CA GLY A 36 0.50 1.23 -5.41
C GLY A 36 0.21 0.03 -6.31
N ALA A 37 -0.02 -1.16 -5.74
CA ALA A 37 -0.35 -2.38 -6.49
C ALA A 37 -1.73 -2.32 -7.19
N GLN A 38 -2.63 -1.42 -6.78
CA GLN A 38 -3.95 -1.26 -7.42
C GLN A 38 -3.83 -0.91 -8.91
N ILE A 39 -2.74 -0.26 -9.34
CA ILE A 39 -2.52 0.09 -10.76
C ILE A 39 -2.53 -1.15 -11.67
N ILE A 40 -2.12 -2.32 -11.15
CA ILE A 40 -2.02 -3.58 -11.91
C ILE A 40 -3.39 -4.03 -12.39
N THR A 41 -4.42 -3.84 -11.56
CA THR A 41 -5.81 -4.14 -11.93
C THR A 41 -6.48 -2.94 -12.60
N ASN A 42 -6.18 -1.71 -12.15
CA ASN A 42 -6.85 -0.50 -12.62
C ASN A 42 -6.52 -0.14 -14.07
N VAL A 43 -5.35 -0.52 -14.57
CA VAL A 43 -4.97 -0.33 -15.98
C VAL A 43 -5.89 -1.08 -16.95
N LEU A 44 -6.61 -2.10 -16.47
CA LEU A 44 -7.57 -2.87 -17.25
C LEU A 44 -8.97 -2.25 -17.25
N THR A 45 -9.20 -1.19 -16.47
CA THR A 45 -10.50 -0.52 -16.32
C THR A 45 -10.56 0.75 -17.15
N ASP A 46 -11.62 0.91 -17.96
CA ASP A 46 -11.89 2.11 -18.76
C ASP A 46 -13.26 2.70 -18.39
N PRO A 47 -13.34 3.97 -17.91
CA PRO A 47 -12.23 4.89 -17.67
C PRO A 47 -11.38 4.49 -16.46
N TYR A 48 -10.09 4.85 -16.51
CA TYR A 48 -9.17 4.61 -15.40
C TYR A 48 -9.74 5.23 -14.10
N PRO A 49 -9.80 4.49 -12.98
CA PRO A 49 -10.32 5.00 -11.72
C PRO A 49 -9.54 6.21 -11.23
N THR A 50 -10.25 7.30 -10.94
CA THR A 50 -9.68 8.48 -10.26
C THR A 50 -10.15 8.54 -8.82
N THR A 51 -9.46 9.33 -7.99
CA THR A 51 -9.93 9.64 -6.64
C THR A 51 -11.36 10.17 -6.68
N GLN A 52 -12.26 9.51 -5.95
CA GLN A 52 -13.69 9.81 -5.93
C GLN A 52 -14.16 9.95 -4.49
N THR A 53 -14.87 11.05 -4.23
CA THR A 53 -15.59 11.24 -2.97
C THR A 53 -17.04 10.85 -3.17
N GLN A 54 -17.48 9.79 -2.50
CA GLN A 54 -18.85 9.31 -2.51
C GLN A 54 -19.55 9.62 -1.19
N GLY A 55 -20.76 10.16 -1.24
CA GLY A 55 -21.57 10.52 -0.07
C GLY A 55 -21.83 12.03 0.05
N PHE A 56 -22.72 12.40 0.97
CA PHE A 56 -23.15 13.79 1.19
C PHE A 56 -23.03 14.15 2.68
N GLY A 57 -22.45 15.30 3.00
CA GLY A 57 -22.29 15.76 4.38
C GLY A 57 -21.23 14.98 5.17
N ARG A 58 -21.54 14.63 6.43
CA ARG A 58 -20.58 14.08 7.41
C ARG A 58 -20.14 12.63 7.10
N ASP A 59 -20.90 11.93 6.25
CA ASP A 59 -20.66 10.53 5.85
C ASP A 59 -19.99 10.41 4.46
N ALA A 60 -19.36 11.48 3.97
CA ALA A 60 -18.62 11.43 2.71
C ALA A 60 -17.35 10.56 2.86
N PHE A 61 -17.28 9.48 2.07
CA PHE A 61 -16.14 8.59 1.94
C PHE A 61 -15.31 8.97 0.72
N THR A 62 -13.99 9.03 0.87
CA THR A 62 -13.08 9.25 -0.26
C THR A 62 -12.40 7.94 -0.59
N SER A 63 -12.61 7.46 -1.81
CA SER A 63 -11.86 6.35 -2.40
C SER A 63 -10.71 6.96 -3.17
N TYR A 64 -9.50 6.74 -2.71
CA TYR A 64 -8.29 7.20 -3.40
C TYR A 64 -7.88 6.18 -4.46
N ALA A 65 -7.38 6.66 -5.59
CA ALA A 65 -6.87 5.82 -6.65
C ALA A 65 -5.49 6.33 -7.07
N ALA A 66 -4.47 5.50 -6.89
CA ALA A 66 -3.12 5.82 -7.32
C ALA A 66 -3.08 6.08 -8.83
N THR A 67 -2.38 7.13 -9.23
CA THR A 67 -2.07 7.32 -10.65
C THR A 67 -1.05 6.27 -11.10
N ILE A 68 -1.02 5.96 -12.40
CA ILE A 68 -0.04 4.99 -12.94
C ILE A 68 1.41 5.38 -12.57
N PRO A 69 1.86 6.64 -12.76
CA PRO A 69 3.22 7.03 -12.40
C PRO A 69 3.51 6.92 -10.90
N GLU A 70 2.53 7.29 -10.07
CA GLU A 70 2.65 7.20 -8.61
C GLU A 70 2.76 5.76 -8.13
N GLY A 71 1.89 4.87 -8.61
CA GLY A 71 1.96 3.46 -8.24
C GLY A 71 3.28 2.81 -8.65
N ILE A 72 3.81 3.15 -9.84
CA ILE A 72 5.15 2.71 -10.26
C ILE A 72 6.24 3.23 -9.30
N ALA A 73 6.17 4.50 -8.90
CA ALA A 73 7.14 5.09 -7.97
C ALA A 73 7.12 4.38 -6.61
N ILE A 74 5.93 4.05 -6.09
CA ILE A 74 5.77 3.30 -4.82
C ILE A 74 6.38 1.91 -4.94
N LEU A 75 6.07 1.18 -6.01
CA LEU A 75 6.59 -0.17 -6.24
C LEU A 75 8.12 -0.17 -6.36
N LEU A 76 8.69 0.79 -7.09
CA LEU A 76 10.14 0.95 -7.23
C LEU A 76 10.80 1.31 -5.90
N ALA A 77 10.20 2.21 -5.11
CA ALA A 77 10.74 2.57 -3.80
C ALA A 77 10.83 1.34 -2.87
N TYR A 78 9.78 0.52 -2.83
CA TYR A 78 9.79 -0.74 -2.06
C TYR A 78 10.84 -1.72 -2.56
N PHE A 79 11.01 -1.85 -3.88
CA PHE A 79 12.06 -2.69 -4.46
C PHE A 79 13.45 -2.22 -4.03
N VAL A 80 13.75 -0.93 -4.13
CA VAL A 80 15.06 -0.38 -3.73
C VAL A 80 15.33 -0.59 -2.25
N VAL A 81 14.37 -0.28 -1.38
CA VAL A 81 14.55 -0.42 0.08
C VAL A 81 14.78 -1.89 0.46
N THR A 82 13.99 -2.81 -0.10
CA THR A 82 14.15 -4.24 0.18
C THR A 82 15.43 -4.82 -0.41
N ALA A 83 15.86 -4.35 -1.59
CA ALA A 83 17.15 -4.73 -2.18
C ALA A 83 18.33 -4.28 -1.30
N VAL A 84 18.34 -3.02 -0.83
CA VAL A 84 19.39 -2.49 0.06
C VAL A 84 19.42 -3.24 1.38
N LEU A 85 18.27 -3.46 2.01
CA LEU A 85 18.18 -4.24 3.25
C LEU A 85 18.63 -5.69 3.05
N GLY A 86 18.27 -6.30 1.91
CA GLY A 86 18.72 -7.62 1.53
C GLY A 86 20.24 -7.69 1.42
N LEU A 87 20.85 -6.80 0.64
CA LEU A 87 22.31 -6.72 0.48
C LEU A 87 23.02 -6.53 1.82
N PHE A 88 22.56 -5.59 2.64
CA PHE A 88 23.14 -5.34 3.97
C PHE A 88 23.03 -6.55 4.90
N LEU A 89 21.92 -7.29 4.85
CA LEU A 89 21.75 -8.51 5.64
C LEU A 89 22.65 -9.65 5.13
N PHE A 90 22.83 -9.77 3.82
CA PHE A 90 23.72 -10.75 3.20
C PHE A 90 25.19 -10.49 3.56
N GLU A 91 25.67 -9.25 3.42
CA GLU A 91 27.04 -8.88 3.81
C GLU A 91 27.32 -9.23 5.28
N ARG A 92 26.37 -8.97 6.19
CA ARG A 92 26.53 -9.33 7.61
C ARG A 92 26.57 -10.83 7.88
N ARG A 93 25.98 -11.66 7.01
CA ARG A 93 25.98 -13.12 7.18
C ARG A 93 27.25 -13.79 6.65
N GLU A 94 27.97 -13.18 5.72
CA GLU A 94 29.22 -13.73 5.19
C GLU A 94 30.43 -13.53 6.14
N PHE A 95 30.32 -12.62 7.12
CA PHE A 95 31.39 -12.31 8.09
C PHE A 95 31.19 -12.91 9.50
N THR A 96 30.33 -13.91 9.68
CA THR A 96 30.18 -14.67 10.95
C THR A 96 30.23 -16.17 10.69
#